data_AF-A0A9E3KFX3-F1
#
_entry.id   AF-A0A9E3KFX3-F1
#
_cell.length_a   1.000
_cell.length_b   1.000
_cell.length_c   1.000
_cell.angle_alpha   90.00
_cell.angle_beta   90.00
_cell.angle_gamma   90.00
#
_symmetry.space_group_name_H-M   'P 1'
#
loop_
_entity.id
_entity.type
_entity.pdbx_description
1 polymer ?
#
loop_
_entity_poly.entity_id
_entity_poly.type
_entity_poly.pdbx_seq_one_letter_code
_entity_poly.pdbx_strand_id
1 'polypeptide(L)'
;MDNQFVNTGKDLILNALQERAVLKQHIFRQGKDVFAHFKEALKALMEELEDKMDAIDNSVELYYKEKSESEAEIKFGGDVLVFSLHSNVFNFDETHQISNLPYVREDYNRGYCSVIHVYNFLGDSLKYNRMHDIGYLIARIFVNKDLHFYVEGKRQLGFLYNDFSNMVLNEVYIQAICESAILYALDFDLLVPPYDKVQQITVQQRLAEHIQATQTTAKRMGFQFQADSATNKSK
;
A
#
# COMPACT_ATOMS: atom_id res chain seq x y z
N MET A 1 0.92 32.34 47.45
CA MET A 1 2.36 32.19 47.12
C MET A 1 2.43 31.15 46.02
N ASP A 2 2.58 31.67 44.80
CA ASP A 2 2.51 30.93 43.56
C ASP A 2 3.67 29.96 43.42
N ASN A 3 3.39 28.66 43.40
CA ASN A 3 4.35 27.66 42.96
C ASN A 3 4.15 27.45 41.45
N GLN A 4 4.67 28.39 40.65
CA GLN A 4 4.91 28.13 39.23
C GLN A 4 6.06 27.11 39.15
N PHE A 5 5.72 25.83 39.08
CA PHE A 5 6.66 24.82 38.62
C PHE A 5 7.05 25.18 37.18
N VAL A 6 8.22 25.78 37.02
CA VAL A 6 8.88 25.92 35.72
C VAL A 6 9.18 24.49 35.26
N ASN A 7 8.32 23.92 34.42
CA ASN A 7 8.61 22.64 33.76
C ASN A 7 9.94 22.79 33.05
N THR A 8 10.96 22.08 33.54
CA THR A 8 12.30 22.14 32.97
C THR A 8 12.23 21.66 31.51
N GLY A 9 13.11 22.10 30.62
CA GLY A 9 13.13 21.61 29.24
C GLY A 9 13.18 20.07 29.15
N LYS A 10 13.79 19.42 30.15
CA LYS A 10 13.79 17.96 30.31
C LYS A 10 12.40 17.37 30.60
N ASP A 11 11.57 18.02 31.42
CA ASP A 11 10.22 17.56 31.75
C ASP A 11 9.28 17.70 30.55
N LEU A 12 9.42 18.78 29.78
CA LEU A 12 8.68 18.95 28.52
C LEU A 12 9.07 17.88 27.49
N ILE A 13 10.36 17.55 27.37
CA ILE A 13 10.83 16.46 26.51
C ILE A 13 10.28 15.12 26.98
N LEU A 14 10.34 14.85 28.29
CA LEU A 14 9.86 13.59 28.86
C LEU A 14 8.35 13.40 28.62
N ASN A 15 7.56 14.46 28.85
CA ASN A 15 6.11 14.44 28.59
C ASN A 15 5.82 14.23 27.09
N ALA A 16 6.52 14.94 26.20
CA ALA A 16 6.34 14.78 24.75
C ALA A 16 6.73 13.37 24.27
N LEU A 17 7.79 12.79 24.82
CA LEU A 17 8.20 11.41 24.53
C LEU A 17 7.18 10.41 25.07
N GLN A 18 6.70 10.60 26.30
CA GLN A 18 5.73 9.73 26.93
C GLN A 18 4.41 9.70 26.14
N GLU A 19 3.94 10.84 25.65
CA GLU A 19 2.69 10.89 24.89
C GLU A 19 2.89 10.39 23.45
N ARG A 20 3.87 10.91 22.72
CA ARG A 20 3.99 10.66 21.27
C ARG A 20 4.76 9.39 20.94
N ALA A 21 5.86 9.09 21.65
CA ALA A 21 6.68 7.93 21.32
C ALA A 21 5.99 6.64 21.77
N VAL A 22 5.34 6.63 22.94
CA VAL A 22 4.59 5.46 23.43
C VAL A 22 3.44 5.15 22.49
N LEU A 23 2.67 6.15 22.06
CA LEU A 23 1.57 5.96 21.11
C LEU A 23 2.07 5.35 19.79
N LYS A 24 3.12 5.93 19.18
CA LYS A 24 3.66 5.42 17.92
C LYS A 24 4.20 4.00 18.06
N GLN A 25 4.86 3.69 19.18
CA GLN A 25 5.35 2.34 19.47
C GLN A 25 4.23 1.34 19.71
N HIS A 26 3.10 1.77 20.27
CA HIS A 26 1.91 0.94 20.43
C HIS A 26 1.26 0.66 19.06
N ILE A 27 1.02 1.70 18.26
CA ILE A 27 0.43 1.56 16.91
C ILE A 27 1.33 0.70 16.01
N PHE A 28 2.65 0.86 16.08
CA PHE A 28 3.57 0.03 15.29
C PHE A 28 3.50 -1.45 15.68
N ARG A 29 3.45 -1.77 16.97
CA ARG A 29 3.28 -3.16 17.44
C ARG A 29 1.93 -3.73 17.00
N GLN A 30 0.86 -2.99 17.19
CA GLN A 30 -0.47 -3.39 16.71
C GLN A 30 -0.50 -3.58 15.18
N GLY A 31 0.21 -2.71 14.44
CA GLY A 31 0.32 -2.83 12.98
C GLY A 31 1.04 -4.11 12.54
N LYS A 32 2.03 -4.58 13.31
CA LYS A 32 2.66 -5.90 13.08
C LYS A 32 1.68 -7.04 13.32
N ASP A 33 0.90 -6.98 14.40
CA ASP A 33 -0.10 -7.98 14.70
C ASP A 33 -1.15 -8.04 13.57
N VAL A 34 -1.70 -6.89 13.18
CA VAL A 34 -2.62 -6.78 12.04
C VAL A 34 -1.99 -7.32 10.75
N PHE A 35 -0.73 -7.01 10.48
CA PHE A 35 -0.05 -7.52 9.28
C PHE A 35 0.13 -9.05 9.31
N ALA A 36 0.27 -9.66 10.49
CA ALA A 36 0.27 -11.11 10.62
C ALA A 36 -1.08 -11.72 10.18
N HIS A 37 -2.21 -11.11 10.56
CA HIS A 37 -3.53 -11.52 10.07
C HIS A 37 -3.66 -11.39 8.55
N PHE A 38 -3.12 -10.31 7.95
CA PHE A 38 -3.05 -10.19 6.49
C PHE A 38 -2.24 -11.33 5.85
N LYS A 39 -1.09 -11.70 6.44
CA LYS A 39 -0.28 -12.82 5.94
C LYS A 39 -1.02 -14.16 5.99
N GLU A 40 -1.74 -14.42 7.08
CA GLU A 40 -2.55 -15.63 7.24
C GLU A 40 -3.68 -15.68 6.21
N ALA A 41 -4.41 -14.57 6.02
CA ALA A 41 -5.47 -14.47 5.02
C ALA A 41 -4.95 -14.63 3.59
N LEU A 42 -3.81 -13.99 3.26
CA LEU A 42 -3.16 -14.14 1.94
C LEU A 42 -2.74 -15.58 1.69
N LYS A 43 -2.13 -16.23 2.69
CA LYS A 43 -1.69 -17.62 2.56
C LYS A 43 -2.89 -18.55 2.33
N ALA A 44 -3.91 -18.46 3.16
CA ALA A 44 -5.12 -19.28 3.02
C ALA A 44 -5.82 -19.07 1.67
N LEU A 45 -5.92 -17.81 1.22
CA LEU A 45 -6.51 -17.47 -0.07
C LEU A 45 -5.70 -18.07 -1.23
N MET A 46 -4.38 -17.98 -1.19
CA MET A 46 -3.54 -18.55 -2.25
C MET A 46 -3.59 -20.08 -2.29
N GLU A 47 -3.58 -20.75 -1.13
CA GLU A 47 -3.73 -22.21 -1.06
C GLU A 47 -5.08 -22.66 -1.65
N GLU A 48 -6.17 -21.98 -1.31
CA GLU A 48 -7.50 -22.28 -1.87
C GLU A 48 -7.58 -22.06 -3.38
N LEU A 49 -6.96 -20.98 -3.88
CA LEU A 49 -6.94 -20.68 -5.31
C LEU A 49 -6.05 -21.63 -6.10
N GLU A 50 -4.90 -22.03 -5.54
CA GLU A 50 -3.98 -23.01 -6.14
C GLU A 50 -4.68 -24.36 -6.32
N ASP A 51 -5.32 -24.90 -5.27
CA ASP A 51 -6.07 -26.16 -5.34
C ASP A 51 -7.18 -26.14 -6.42
N LYS A 52 -7.89 -25.02 -6.52
CA LYS A 52 -8.95 -24.83 -7.53
C LYS A 52 -8.39 -24.69 -8.94
N MET A 53 -7.26 -24.01 -9.09
CA MET A 53 -6.62 -23.78 -10.39
C MET A 53 -5.92 -25.02 -10.92
N ASP A 54 -5.31 -25.84 -10.06
CA ASP A 54 -4.67 -27.10 -10.45
C ASP A 54 -5.67 -28.10 -11.06
N ALA A 55 -6.94 -28.03 -10.64
CA ALA A 55 -8.02 -28.81 -11.24
C ALA A 55 -8.45 -28.31 -12.63
N ILE A 56 -8.09 -27.08 -13.00
CA ILE A 56 -8.46 -26.42 -14.26
C ILE A 56 -7.28 -26.38 -15.23
N ASP A 57 -6.17 -25.78 -14.82
CA ASP A 57 -4.94 -25.59 -15.59
C ASP A 57 -3.74 -25.37 -14.65
N ASN A 58 -2.80 -26.32 -14.69
CA ASN A 58 -1.59 -26.32 -13.88
C ASN A 58 -0.45 -25.43 -14.44
N SER A 59 -0.69 -24.73 -15.55
CA SER A 59 0.30 -23.81 -16.14
C SER A 59 0.29 -22.42 -15.50
N VAL A 60 -0.78 -22.08 -14.78
CA VAL A 60 -0.89 -20.79 -14.08
C VAL A 60 -0.18 -20.91 -12.73
N GLU A 61 0.96 -20.24 -12.59
CA GLU A 61 1.73 -20.24 -11.36
C GLU A 61 1.04 -19.36 -10.30
N LEU A 62 0.59 -20.00 -9.21
CA LEU A 62 0.08 -19.34 -8.00
C LEU A 62 1.01 -19.68 -6.84
N TYR A 63 1.36 -18.70 -6.00
CA TYR A 63 2.04 -18.98 -4.74
C TYR A 63 1.86 -17.86 -3.72
N TYR A 64 2.02 -18.21 -2.45
CA TYR A 64 2.30 -17.28 -1.36
C TYR A 64 3.76 -17.41 -0.90
N LYS A 65 4.41 -16.28 -0.60
CA LYS A 65 5.75 -16.27 -0.03
C LYS A 65 5.91 -15.15 1.00
N GLU A 66 6.29 -15.54 2.21
CA GLU A 66 6.71 -14.61 3.24
C GLU A 66 8.18 -14.21 3.02
N LYS A 67 8.44 -12.90 2.90
CA LYS A 67 9.80 -12.35 2.72
C LYS A 67 10.42 -11.95 4.05
N SER A 68 9.63 -11.32 4.89
CA SER A 68 10.04 -10.85 6.21
C SER A 68 8.83 -10.68 7.13
N GLU A 69 9.09 -10.31 8.39
CA GLU A 69 8.03 -9.97 9.34
C GLU A 69 7.09 -8.87 8.82
N SER A 70 7.59 -7.97 7.96
CA SER A 70 6.87 -6.79 7.44
C SER A 70 6.62 -6.87 5.93
N GLU A 71 6.87 -8.01 5.28
CA GLU A 71 6.67 -8.16 3.84
C GLU A 71 6.22 -9.56 3.44
N ALA A 72 5.18 -9.63 2.62
CA ALA A 72 4.69 -10.84 1.99
C ALA A 72 4.36 -10.58 0.52
N GLU A 73 4.58 -11.58 -0.32
CA GLU A 73 4.24 -11.52 -1.74
C GLU A 73 3.31 -12.68 -2.12
N ILE A 74 2.39 -12.40 -3.02
CA ILE A 74 1.56 -13.41 -3.68
C ILE A 74 1.71 -13.28 -5.18
N LYS A 75 1.82 -14.42 -5.86
CA LYS A 75 1.83 -14.49 -7.33
C LYS A 75 0.56 -15.12 -7.82
N PHE A 76 -0.02 -14.56 -8.86
CA PHE A 76 -1.17 -15.13 -9.56
C PHE A 76 -1.03 -14.87 -11.05
N GLY A 77 -0.60 -15.89 -11.79
CA GLY A 77 -0.36 -15.78 -13.22
C GLY A 77 0.80 -14.82 -13.55
N GLY A 78 0.50 -13.73 -14.25
CA GLY A 78 1.48 -12.75 -14.72
C GLY A 78 1.86 -11.68 -13.70
N ASP A 79 1.09 -11.53 -12.62
CA ASP A 79 1.23 -10.45 -11.65
C ASP A 79 1.72 -10.97 -10.28
N VAL A 80 2.37 -10.07 -9.56
CA VAL A 80 2.81 -10.29 -8.18
C VAL A 80 2.41 -9.09 -7.34
N LEU A 81 1.58 -9.34 -6.32
CA LEU A 81 1.31 -8.34 -5.29
C LEU A 81 2.29 -8.47 -4.15
N VAL A 82 2.86 -7.33 -3.75
CA VAL A 82 3.73 -7.21 -2.58
C VAL A 82 3.04 -6.36 -1.54
N PHE A 83 2.74 -6.97 -0.40
CA PHE A 83 2.21 -6.33 0.79
C PHE A 83 3.37 -5.98 1.70
N SER A 84 3.49 -4.70 2.08
CA SER A 84 4.60 -4.19 2.90
C SER A 84 4.09 -3.30 4.03
N LEU A 85 4.36 -3.71 5.27
CA LEU A 85 4.09 -2.88 6.45
C LEU A 85 5.17 -1.81 6.58
N HIS A 86 4.77 -0.54 6.59
CA HIS A 86 5.70 0.55 6.75
C HIS A 86 6.20 0.65 8.20
N SER A 87 7.49 0.97 8.38
CA SER A 87 8.14 1.04 9.71
C SER A 87 7.72 2.25 10.55
N ASN A 88 7.31 3.33 9.89
CA ASN A 88 6.82 4.54 10.54
C ASN A 88 5.29 4.57 10.67
N VAL A 89 4.83 5.21 11.74
CA VAL A 89 3.42 5.60 11.95
C VAL A 89 3.19 6.99 11.36
N PHE A 90 2.13 7.12 10.57
CA PHE A 90 1.77 8.35 9.87
C PHE A 90 0.58 9.03 10.52
N ASN A 91 0.44 10.33 10.31
CA ASN A 91 -0.79 11.07 10.62
C ASN A 91 -1.29 11.73 9.34
N PHE A 92 -2.59 12.00 9.30
CA PHE A 92 -3.20 12.74 8.20
C PHE A 92 -2.94 14.24 8.33
N ASP A 93 -2.79 14.92 7.19
CA ASP A 93 -2.71 16.38 7.14
C ASP A 93 -4.03 17.01 7.61
N GLU A 94 -4.01 18.24 8.14
CA GLU A 94 -5.22 18.94 8.60
C GLU A 94 -6.27 19.13 7.48
N THR A 95 -5.81 19.22 6.23
CA THR A 95 -6.68 19.33 5.05
C THR A 95 -7.31 18.00 4.63
N HIS A 96 -6.84 16.88 5.17
CA HIS A 96 -7.35 15.56 4.83
C HIS A 96 -8.77 15.34 5.38
N GLN A 97 -9.60 14.61 4.64
CA GLN A 97 -11.00 14.36 5.03
C GLN A 97 -11.08 13.62 6.38
N ILE A 98 -10.19 12.65 6.59
CA ILE A 98 -10.10 11.86 7.83
C ILE A 98 -9.83 12.75 9.06
N SER A 99 -8.94 13.75 8.96
CA SER A 99 -8.61 14.67 10.06
C SER A 99 -9.80 15.51 10.52
N ASN A 100 -10.81 15.67 9.66
CA ASN A 100 -12.00 16.46 9.92
C ASN A 100 -13.17 15.65 10.47
N LEU A 101 -13.04 14.32 10.57
CA LEU A 101 -14.07 13.46 11.14
C LEU A 101 -14.27 13.77 12.65
N PRO A 102 -15.51 13.79 13.16
CA PRO A 102 -15.77 13.99 14.59
C PRO A 102 -14.98 13.03 15.47
N TYR A 103 -14.91 11.76 15.06
CA TYR A 103 -14.14 10.71 15.72
C TYR A 103 -12.65 11.07 15.94
N VAL A 104 -12.00 11.68 14.94
CA VAL A 104 -10.59 12.11 15.02
C VAL A 104 -10.44 13.46 15.74
N ARG A 105 -11.42 14.35 15.62
CA ARG A 105 -11.41 15.65 16.32
C ARG A 105 -11.58 15.50 17.83
N GLU A 106 -12.31 14.50 18.30
CA GLU A 106 -12.46 14.19 19.72
C GLU A 106 -11.14 13.73 20.37
N ASP A 107 -10.30 13.01 19.63
CA ASP A 107 -8.97 12.61 20.07
C ASP A 107 -8.01 12.58 18.88
N TYR A 108 -7.15 13.61 18.81
CA TYR A 108 -6.15 13.78 17.75
C TYR A 108 -5.23 12.55 17.59
N ASN A 109 -5.05 11.75 18.65
CA ASN A 109 -4.24 10.54 18.57
C ASN A 109 -4.86 9.45 17.67
N ARG A 110 -6.16 9.52 17.38
CA ARG A 110 -6.87 8.60 16.47
C ARG A 110 -6.54 8.81 15.00
N GLY A 111 -5.90 9.93 14.64
CA GLY A 111 -5.39 10.17 13.29
C GLY A 111 -4.09 9.42 12.98
N TYR A 112 -3.36 8.97 14.01
CA TYR A 112 -2.13 8.21 13.81
C TYR A 112 -2.43 6.78 13.39
N CYS A 113 -1.83 6.34 12.28
CA CYS A 113 -2.07 5.03 11.68
C CYS A 113 -0.76 4.30 11.34
N SER A 114 -0.76 2.98 11.52
CA SER A 114 0.13 2.09 10.78
C SER A 114 -0.35 1.99 9.34
N VAL A 115 0.58 1.83 8.40
CA VAL A 115 0.27 1.81 6.96
C VAL A 115 0.83 0.55 6.33
N ILE A 116 -0.03 -0.18 5.61
CA ILE A 116 0.36 -1.30 4.76
C ILE A 116 0.23 -0.83 3.30
N HIS A 117 1.31 -0.94 2.55
CA HIS A 117 1.32 -0.69 1.12
C HIS A 117 1.10 -1.97 0.35
N VAL A 118 0.30 -1.88 -0.71
CA VAL A 118 0.10 -2.97 -1.66
C VAL A 118 0.57 -2.51 -3.03
N TYR A 119 1.63 -3.14 -3.52
CA TYR A 119 2.22 -2.87 -4.83
C TYR A 119 1.89 -4.00 -5.80
N ASN A 120 1.56 -3.67 -7.05
CA ASN A 120 1.52 -4.63 -8.15
C ASN A 120 2.80 -4.54 -8.99
N PHE A 121 3.43 -5.70 -9.22
CA PHE A 121 4.59 -5.89 -10.09
C PHE A 121 4.28 -6.94 -11.14
N LEU A 122 4.91 -6.81 -12.31
CA LEU A 122 4.92 -7.91 -13.27
C LEU A 122 5.79 -9.06 -12.72
N GLY A 123 5.29 -10.28 -12.77
CA GLY A 123 5.98 -11.46 -12.26
C GLY A 123 7.35 -11.67 -12.90
N ASP A 124 7.48 -11.36 -14.19
CA ASP A 124 8.76 -11.39 -14.90
C ASP A 124 9.78 -10.37 -14.35
N SER A 125 9.31 -9.24 -13.82
CA SER A 125 10.19 -8.22 -13.23
C SER A 125 10.90 -8.76 -11.99
N LEU A 126 10.18 -9.48 -11.14
CA LEU A 126 10.77 -10.10 -9.96
C LEU A 126 11.55 -11.37 -10.31
N LYS A 127 11.05 -12.21 -11.20
CA LYS A 127 11.71 -13.46 -11.61
C LYS A 127 13.10 -13.23 -12.21
N TYR A 128 13.24 -12.20 -13.04
CA TYR A 128 14.50 -11.88 -13.72
C TYR A 128 15.28 -10.74 -13.05
N ASN A 129 14.89 -10.33 -11.83
CA ASN A 129 15.50 -9.20 -11.10
C ASN A 129 15.67 -7.96 -12.00
N ARG A 130 14.62 -7.60 -12.75
CA ARG A 130 14.60 -6.39 -13.57
C ARG A 130 14.43 -5.19 -12.63
N MET A 131 15.55 -4.78 -12.03
CA MET A 131 15.65 -3.80 -10.92
C MET A 131 15.04 -2.42 -11.18
N HIS A 132 14.56 -2.18 -12.39
CA HIS A 132 14.14 -0.87 -12.87
C HIS A 132 12.73 -0.87 -13.42
N ASP A 133 12.08 -2.03 -13.46
CA ASP A 133 10.68 -2.11 -13.76
C ASP A 133 9.88 -1.49 -12.61
N ILE A 134 8.81 -0.78 -12.96
CA ILE A 134 8.03 -0.01 -12.01
C ILE A 134 6.99 -0.92 -11.36
N GLY A 135 6.96 -0.94 -10.03
CA GLY A 135 5.82 -1.41 -9.26
C GLY A 135 4.80 -0.30 -9.05
N TYR A 136 3.52 -0.62 -9.21
CA TYR A 136 2.44 0.35 -9.03
C TYR A 136 1.84 0.20 -7.64
N LEU A 137 1.80 1.27 -6.85
CA LEU A 137 1.05 1.29 -5.60
C LEU A 137 -0.45 1.27 -5.92
N ILE A 138 -1.11 0.16 -5.63
CA ILE A 138 -2.54 -0.02 -5.95
C ILE A 138 -3.44 0.26 -4.74
N ALA A 139 -2.92 0.05 -3.52
CA ALA A 139 -3.64 0.34 -2.29
C ALA A 139 -2.71 0.77 -1.14
N ARG A 140 -3.24 1.59 -0.24
CA ARG A 140 -2.70 1.89 1.09
C ARG A 140 -3.76 1.61 2.13
N ILE A 141 -3.44 0.77 3.11
CA ILE A 141 -4.35 0.40 4.19
C ILE A 141 -3.84 1.08 5.45
N PHE A 142 -4.66 1.94 6.03
CA PHE A 142 -4.38 2.69 7.24
C PHE A 142 -5.14 2.06 8.40
N VAL A 143 -4.48 1.80 9.52
CA VAL A 143 -5.10 1.25 10.73
C VAL A 143 -4.66 2.05 11.94
N ASN A 144 -5.61 2.56 12.73
CA ASN A 144 -5.30 3.38 13.90
C ASN A 144 -5.25 2.56 15.19
N LYS A 145 -4.96 3.23 16.32
CA LYS A 145 -4.86 2.62 17.66
C LYS A 145 -6.14 1.92 18.16
N ASP A 146 -7.30 2.21 17.58
CA ASP A 146 -8.59 1.62 17.98
C ASP A 146 -9.02 0.54 16.96
N LEU A 147 -8.11 0.10 16.07
CA LEU A 147 -8.35 -0.81 14.94
C LEU A 147 -9.34 -0.30 13.88
N HIS A 148 -9.67 0.98 13.90
CA HIS A 148 -10.40 1.58 12.80
C HIS A 148 -9.50 1.68 11.58
N PHE A 149 -10.05 1.37 10.41
CA PHE A 149 -9.27 1.32 9.17
C PHE A 149 -9.89 2.12 8.04
N TYR A 150 -9.01 2.51 7.13
CA TYR A 150 -9.33 3.23 5.90
C TYR A 150 -8.42 2.70 4.80
N VAL A 151 -8.98 2.48 3.61
CA VAL A 151 -8.21 2.00 2.46
C VAL A 151 -8.26 3.02 1.34
N GLU A 152 -7.09 3.46 0.91
CA GLU A 152 -6.96 4.26 -0.31
C GLU A 152 -6.55 3.36 -1.45
N GLY A 153 -7.39 3.29 -2.48
CA GLY A 153 -7.09 2.60 -3.72
C GLY A 153 -7.95 3.17 -4.83
N LYS A 154 -7.73 2.71 -6.07
CA LYS A 154 -8.63 3.05 -7.18
C LYS A 154 -9.83 2.11 -7.22
N ARG A 155 -10.94 2.57 -7.82
CA ARG A 155 -12.19 1.81 -8.01
C ARG A 155 -12.78 1.29 -6.69
N GLN A 156 -13.15 0.02 -6.61
CA GLN A 156 -13.91 -0.57 -5.50
C GLN A 156 -13.15 -0.50 -4.17
N LEU A 157 -11.82 -0.68 -4.19
CA LEU A 157 -10.96 -0.60 -2.99
C LEU A 157 -11.06 0.74 -2.25
N GLY A 158 -11.20 1.85 -2.98
CA GLY A 158 -11.32 3.19 -2.41
C GLY A 158 -12.77 3.66 -2.20
N PHE A 159 -13.78 2.85 -2.53
CA PHE A 159 -15.19 3.21 -2.27
C PHE A 159 -15.78 2.41 -1.10
N LEU A 160 -15.39 1.14 -0.99
CA LEU A 160 -15.93 0.22 0.00
C LEU A 160 -15.52 0.58 1.44
N TYR A 161 -14.33 1.19 1.63
CA TYR A 161 -13.70 1.34 2.94
C TYR A 161 -13.47 2.81 3.34
N ASN A 162 -14.50 3.64 3.20
CA ASN A 162 -14.40 5.10 3.42
C ASN A 162 -14.95 5.58 4.77
N ASP A 163 -15.56 4.70 5.57
CA ASP A 163 -16.13 5.08 6.86
C ASP A 163 -15.17 4.77 8.01
N PHE A 164 -14.07 5.52 8.06
CA PHE A 164 -13.02 5.37 9.07
C PHE A 164 -13.53 5.50 10.53
N SER A 165 -14.68 6.13 10.77
CA SER A 165 -15.19 6.30 12.14
C SER A 165 -15.91 5.05 12.66
N ASN A 166 -16.41 4.19 11.77
CA ASN A 166 -17.24 3.04 12.14
C ASN A 166 -16.65 1.70 11.68
N MET A 167 -15.71 1.71 10.73
CA MET A 167 -15.10 0.48 10.21
C MET A 167 -13.96 0.02 11.10
N VAL A 168 -14.25 -1.00 11.92
CA VAL A 168 -13.25 -1.72 12.73
C VAL A 168 -12.74 -2.92 11.95
N LEU A 169 -11.43 -3.02 11.82
CA LEU A 169 -10.78 -4.09 11.07
C LEU A 169 -11.02 -5.44 11.76
N ASN A 170 -11.38 -6.44 10.98
CA ASN A 170 -11.56 -7.83 11.41
C ASN A 170 -11.19 -8.77 10.25
N GLU A 171 -11.22 -10.08 10.51
CA GLU A 171 -10.86 -11.10 9.51
C GLU A 171 -11.66 -11.01 8.20
N VAL A 172 -12.96 -10.71 8.30
CA VAL A 172 -13.83 -10.58 7.12
C VAL A 172 -13.38 -9.43 6.23
N TYR A 173 -13.04 -8.29 6.84
CA TYR A 173 -12.52 -7.14 6.10
C TYR A 173 -11.11 -7.39 5.54
N ILE A 174 -10.24 -8.07 6.29
CA ILE A 174 -8.90 -8.42 5.83
C ILE A 174 -9.00 -9.30 4.57
N GLN A 175 -9.80 -10.36 4.63
CA GLN A 175 -10.03 -11.25 3.48
C GLN A 175 -10.60 -10.47 2.28
N ALA A 176 -11.64 -9.65 2.51
CA ALA A 176 -12.25 -8.86 1.45
C ALA A 176 -11.28 -7.85 0.80
N ILE A 177 -10.36 -7.26 1.59
CA ILE A 177 -9.29 -6.39 1.06
C ILE A 177 -8.31 -7.17 0.19
N CYS A 178 -7.88 -8.36 0.64
CA CYS A 178 -6.97 -9.23 -0.12
C CYS A 178 -7.59 -9.64 -1.47
N GLU A 179 -8.83 -10.12 -1.46
CA GLU A 179 -9.58 -10.49 -2.67
C GLU A 179 -9.74 -9.29 -3.62
N SER A 180 -10.12 -8.12 -3.07
CA SER A 180 -10.28 -6.90 -3.87
C SER A 180 -8.96 -6.44 -4.50
N ALA A 181 -7.84 -6.63 -3.81
CA ALA A 181 -6.51 -6.28 -4.33
C ALA A 181 -6.11 -7.16 -5.52
N ILE A 182 -6.37 -8.48 -5.43
CA ILE A 182 -6.12 -9.43 -6.52
C ILE A 182 -7.01 -9.10 -7.73
N LEU A 183 -8.32 -8.92 -7.52
CA LEU A 183 -9.26 -8.57 -8.58
C LEU A 183 -8.87 -7.25 -9.27
N TYR A 184 -8.45 -6.25 -8.49
CA TYR A 184 -7.98 -4.99 -9.06
C TYR A 184 -6.74 -5.16 -9.93
N ALA A 185 -5.80 -6.02 -9.52
CA ALA A 185 -4.58 -6.29 -10.29
C ALA A 185 -4.88 -7.05 -11.58
N LEU A 186 -5.78 -8.03 -11.54
CA LEU A 186 -6.23 -8.77 -12.74
C LEU A 186 -6.96 -7.88 -13.76
N ASP A 187 -7.69 -6.87 -13.29
CA ASP A 187 -8.37 -5.87 -14.12
C ASP A 187 -7.41 -4.78 -14.66
N PHE A 188 -6.14 -4.79 -14.26
CA PHE A 188 -5.16 -3.77 -14.65
C PHE A 188 -4.44 -4.17 -15.95
N ASP A 189 -5.03 -3.82 -17.09
CA ASP A 189 -4.41 -4.07 -18.40
C ASP A 189 -3.15 -3.25 -18.64
N LEU A 190 -2.10 -3.91 -19.16
CA LEU A 190 -0.93 -3.25 -19.74
C LEU A 190 -1.32 -2.56 -21.05
N LEU A 191 -1.44 -1.23 -21.03
CA LEU A 191 -1.71 -0.45 -22.24
C LEU A 191 -0.49 -0.38 -23.15
N VAL A 192 -0.68 -0.73 -24.42
CA VAL A 192 0.36 -0.58 -25.46
C VAL A 192 0.63 0.91 -25.69
N PRO A 193 1.88 1.38 -25.60
CA PRO A 193 2.22 2.77 -25.91
C PRO A 193 1.91 3.09 -27.39
N PRO A 194 1.50 4.33 -27.73
CA PRO A 194 1.22 4.70 -29.12
C PRO A 194 2.41 4.42 -30.04
N TYR A 195 2.14 3.79 -31.20
CA TYR A 195 3.16 3.31 -32.14
C TYR A 195 4.19 4.38 -32.54
N ASP A 196 3.74 5.62 -32.74
CA ASP A 196 4.59 6.75 -33.13
C ASP A 196 5.66 7.13 -32.09
N LYS A 197 5.49 6.72 -30.83
CA LYS A 197 6.47 6.94 -29.75
C LYS A 197 7.52 5.82 -29.66
N VAL A 198 7.35 4.71 -30.37
CA VAL A 198 8.20 3.50 -30.27
C VAL A 198 8.81 3.08 -31.61
N GLN A 199 8.46 3.76 -32.71
CA GLN A 199 8.80 3.38 -34.09
C GLN A 199 10.31 3.34 -34.39
N GLN A 200 11.15 4.07 -33.65
CA GLN A 200 12.57 4.19 -33.97
C GLN A 200 13.42 3.96 -32.72
N ILE A 201 14.19 2.87 -32.75
CA ILE A 201 15.29 2.63 -31.81
C ILE A 201 16.62 2.74 -32.57
N THR A 202 17.60 3.42 -31.98
CA THR A 202 18.94 3.51 -32.58
C THR A 202 19.74 2.24 -32.30
N VAL A 203 20.76 1.93 -33.10
CA VAL A 203 21.68 0.81 -32.83
C VAL A 203 22.34 0.95 -31.45
N GLN A 204 22.64 2.19 -31.04
CA GLN A 204 23.14 2.50 -29.71
C GLN A 204 22.11 2.17 -28.62
N GLN A 205 20.82 2.46 -28.82
CA GLN A 205 19.76 2.07 -27.89
C GLN A 205 19.57 0.54 -27.85
N ARG A 206 19.70 -0.17 -28.97
CA ARG A 206 19.63 -1.65 -28.99
C ARG A 206 20.80 -2.30 -28.24
N LEU A 207 22.01 -1.79 -28.42
CA LEU A 207 23.20 -2.25 -27.70
C LEU A 207 23.14 -1.85 -26.22
N ALA A 208 22.60 -0.67 -25.93
CA ALA A 208 22.32 -0.24 -24.57
C ALA A 208 21.21 -1.09 -23.94
N GLU A 209 20.14 -1.48 -24.62
CA GLU A 209 19.09 -2.39 -24.10
C GLU A 209 19.67 -3.73 -23.66
N HIS A 210 20.66 -4.24 -24.40
CA HIS A 210 21.38 -5.45 -24.03
C HIS A 210 22.25 -5.27 -22.77
N ILE A 211 22.71 -4.05 -22.49
CA ILE A 211 23.45 -3.63 -21.29
C ILE A 211 22.48 -3.18 -20.17
N GLN A 212 21.31 -2.65 -20.51
CA GLN A 212 20.29 -2.10 -19.63
C GLN A 212 19.35 -3.17 -19.06
N ALA A 213 19.27 -4.35 -19.70
CA ALA A 213 18.81 -5.57 -19.05
C ALA A 213 19.59 -5.87 -17.76
N THR A 214 20.82 -5.34 -17.61
CA THR A 214 21.61 -5.34 -16.36
C THR A 214 21.64 -3.99 -15.62
N GLN A 215 21.31 -2.86 -16.26
CA GLN A 215 21.28 -1.52 -15.64
C GLN A 215 20.28 -0.56 -16.33
N THR A 216 19.15 -0.27 -15.69
CA THR A 216 18.14 0.80 -15.95
C THR A 216 17.13 0.65 -17.11
N THR A 217 15.93 0.11 -16.83
CA THR A 217 14.68 0.34 -17.59
C THR A 217 13.85 1.51 -17.02
N ALA A 218 14.45 2.70 -16.92
CA ALA A 218 13.67 3.93 -16.86
C ALA A 218 13.46 4.46 -18.29
N LYS A 219 12.27 4.27 -18.87
CA LYS A 219 11.79 5.08 -20.00
C LYS A 219 10.30 5.39 -19.83
N ARG A 220 9.99 6.54 -19.20
CA ARG A 220 8.64 7.13 -19.10
C ARG A 220 8.15 7.64 -20.46
N MET A 221 6.87 7.50 -20.77
CA MET A 221 6.10 8.48 -21.57
C MET A 221 4.60 8.46 -21.21
N GLY A 222 4.22 9.18 -20.15
CA GLY A 222 2.84 9.62 -19.95
C GLY A 222 2.17 9.26 -18.64
N PHE A 223 2.73 9.66 -17.49
CA PHE A 223 1.90 9.96 -16.31
C PHE A 223 2.53 11.15 -15.59
N GLN A 224 2.00 12.33 -15.88
CA GLN A 224 2.10 13.47 -14.99
C GLN A 224 1.02 13.24 -13.93
N PHE A 225 1.40 13.18 -12.67
CA PHE A 225 0.46 13.32 -11.56
C PHE A 225 -0.19 14.70 -11.70
N GLN A 226 -1.37 14.78 -12.31
CA GLN A 226 -2.31 15.85 -12.02
C GLN A 226 -3.29 15.27 -11.02
N ALA A 227 -3.18 15.74 -9.78
CA ALA A 227 -4.31 15.73 -8.88
C ALA A 227 -5.41 16.53 -9.60
N ASP A 228 -6.51 15.87 -9.96
CA ASP A 228 -7.67 16.54 -10.55
C ASP A 228 -8.28 17.45 -9.50
N SER A 229 -7.84 18.71 -9.51
CA SER A 229 -8.62 19.83 -9.02
C SER A 229 -9.84 19.97 -9.93
N ALA A 230 -10.96 19.45 -9.44
CA ALA A 230 -12.27 19.81 -9.96
C ALA A 230 -12.46 21.31 -9.80
N THR A 231 -12.33 22.06 -10.89
CA THR A 231 -13.08 23.31 -11.07
C THR A 231 -13.30 23.54 -12.55
N ASN A 232 -14.45 23.10 -13.04
CA ASN A 232 -14.97 23.55 -14.32
C ASN A 232 -16.37 24.10 -14.12
N LYS A 233 -16.64 25.20 -14.84
CA LYS A 233 -17.83 26.07 -14.93
C LYS A 233 -17.62 27.44 -14.26
N SER A 234 -17.84 28.56 -14.94
CA SER A 234 -18.43 28.81 -16.26
C SER A 234 -18.38 30.29 -16.58
N LYS A 235 -17.94 30.67 -17.78
CA LYS A 235 -18.68 31.42 -18.81
C LYS A 235 -17.72 31.90 -19.90
#